data_AF-A0A9D1FYQ1-F1
#
_entry.id   AF-A0A9D1FYQ1-F1
#
_cell.length_a   1.000
_cell.length_b   1.000
_cell.length_c   1.000
_cell.angle_alpha   90.00
_cell.angle_beta   90.00
_cell.angle_gamma   90.00
#
_symmetry.space_group_name_H-M   'P 1'
#
loop_
_entity.id
_entity.type
_entity.pdbx_description
1 polymer ?
#
loop_
_entity_poly.entity_id
_entity_poly.type
_entity_poly.pdbx_seq_one_letter_code
_entity_poly.pdbx_strand_id
1 'polypeptide(L)' 'MAITKIQMQNVTVFENLNLELSPGLNILIGENGMGKTHIMKMIYSAGKAVRRDVSFPQKVVRV' A
#
# COMPACT_ATOMS: atom_id res chain seq x y z
N MET A 1 11.92 -6.73 8.92
CA MET A 1 11.30 -5.55 9.53
C MET A 1 9.85 -5.53 9.08
N ALA A 2 8.88 -5.40 10.00
CA ALA A 2 7.47 -5.36 9.64
C ALA A 2 7.04 -3.93 9.26
N ILE A 3 6.04 -3.81 8.39
CA ILE A 3 5.43 -2.51 8.08
C ILE A 3 4.50 -2.17 9.23
N THR A 4 4.71 -1.02 9.86
CA THR A 4 3.92 -0.56 11.02
C THR A 4 2.91 0.52 10.63
N LYS A 5 3.14 1.23 9.52
CA LYS A 5 2.33 2.38 9.12
C LYS A 5 2.28 2.54 7.61
N ILE A 6 1.14 2.99 7.10
CA ILE A 6 0.94 3.37 5.70
C ILE A 6 0.37 4.78 5.65
N GLN A 7 1.01 5.64 4.86
CA GLN A 7 0.56 7.00 4.59
C GLN A 7 0.46 7.22 3.08
N MET A 8 -0.69 7.72 2.63
CA MET A 8 -0.93 8.05 1.22
C MET A 8 -1.70 9.36 1.11
N GLN A 9 -1.39 10.14 0.08
CA GLN A 9 -2.11 11.37 -0.26
C GLN A 9 -2.40 11.39 -1.75
N ASN A 10 -3.64 11.71 -2.12
CA ASN A 10 -4.11 11.81 -3.51
C ASN A 10 -3.79 10.56 -4.35
N VAL A 11 -4.06 9.38 -3.80
CA VAL A 11 -3.85 8.07 -4.46
C VAL A 11 -5.20 7.43 -4.71
N THR A 12 -5.57 7.30 -5.99
CA THR A 12 -6.81 6.66 -6.46
C THR A 12 -8.06 7.20 -5.76
N VAL A 13 -8.69 6.41 -4.88
CA VAL A 13 -9.89 6.78 -4.13
C VAL A 13 -9.57 7.45 -2.78
N PHE A 14 -8.29 7.57 -2.42
CA PHE A 14 -7.84 8.15 -1.16
C PHE A 14 -7.27 9.56 -1.36
N GLU A 15 -8.00 10.58 -0.90
CA GLU A 15 -7.45 11.94 -0.74
C GLU A 15 -6.39 11.95 0.36
N ASN A 16 -6.67 11.30 1.48
CA ASN A 16 -5.75 11.09 2.59
C ASN A 16 -6.01 9.73 3.24
N LEU A 17 -4.97 8.90 3.37
CA LEU A 17 -5.00 7.68 4.16
C LEU A 17 -3.85 7.68 5.16
N ASN A 18 -4.18 7.51 6.43
CA ASN A 18 -3.22 7.31 7.51
C ASN A 18 -3.63 6.07 8.29
N LEU A 19 -2.92 4.96 8.08
CA LEU A 19 -3.26 3.66 8.65
C LEU A 19 -2.09 3.15 9.50
N GLU A 20 -2.33 2.98 10.80
CA GLU A 20 -1.45 2.25 11.71
C GLU A 20 -1.79 0.75 11.62
N LEU A 21 -0.79 -0.10 11.45
CA LEU A 21 -0.96 -1.55 11.31
C LEU A 21 -0.74 -2.25 12.64
N SER A 22 -1.63 -3.21 12.92
CA SER A 22 -1.49 -4.12 14.06
C SER A 22 -0.31 -5.08 13.85
N PRO A 23 0.39 -5.46 14.93
CA PRO A 23 1.37 -6.54 14.86
C PRO A 23 0.67 -7.87 14.49
N GLY A 24 1.28 -8.63 13.59
CA GLY A 24 0.78 -9.94 13.18
C GLY A 24 -0.26 -9.89 12.06
N LEU A 25 -1.53 -9.60 12.39
CA LEU A 25 -2.65 -9.69 11.45
C LEU A 25 -3.35 -8.35 11.23
N ASN A 26 -3.58 -8.01 9.96
CA ASN A 26 -4.37 -6.87 9.53
C ASN A 26 -5.40 -7.37 8.52
N ILE A 27 -6.67 -6.98 8.68
CA ILE A 27 -7.77 -7.39 7.81
C ILE A 27 -8.31 -6.15 7.09
N LEU A 28 -8.25 -6.15 5.75
CA LEU A 28 -8.83 -5.10 4.92
C LEU A 28 -10.22 -5.53 4.43
N ILE A 29 -11.27 -4.87 4.92
CA ILE A 29 -12.67 -5.16 4.58
C ILE A 29 -13.37 -3.94 3.97
N GLY A 30 -14.45 -4.18 3.23
CA GLY A 30 -15.25 -3.12 2.58
C GLY A 30 -15.75 -3.54 1.20
N GLU A 31 -16.56 -2.70 0.56
CA GLU A 31 -17.13 -2.96 -0.76
C GLU A 31 -16.09 -2.90 -1.90
N ASN A 32 -16.44 -3.47 -3.05
CA ASN A 32 -15.64 -3.34 -4.26
C ASN A 32 -15.49 -1.87 -4.65
N GLY A 33 -14.32 -1.48 -5.15
CA GLY A 33 -14.02 -0.09 -5.48
C GLY A 33 -13.50 0.77 -4.32
N MET A 34 -13.56 0.31 -3.07
CA MET A 34 -13.11 1.09 -1.89
C MET A 34 -11.58 1.10 -1.66
N GLY A 35 -10.77 0.85 -2.69
CA GLY A 35 -9.31 1.01 -2.57
C GLY A 35 -8.52 -0.10 -1.85
N LYS A 36 -9.17 -1.17 -1.37
CA LYS A 36 -8.51 -2.30 -0.66
C LYS A 36 -7.33 -2.89 -1.45
N THR A 37 -7.54 -3.21 -2.73
CA THR A 37 -6.49 -3.73 -3.61
C THR A 37 -5.39 -2.69 -3.86
N HIS A 38 -5.72 -1.39 -3.88
CA HIS A 38 -4.73 -0.32 -4.02
C HIS A 38 -3.80 -0.25 -2.80
N ILE A 39 -4.34 -0.38 -1.58
CA ILE A 39 -3.52 -0.49 -0.36
C ILE A 39 -2.54 -1.67 -0.49
N MET A 40 -3.02 -2.84 -0.91
CA MET A 40 -2.17 -4.03 -1.10
C MET A 40 -1.08 -3.81 -2.16
N LYS A 41 -1.42 -3.19 -3.31
CA LYS A 41 -0.44 -2.87 -4.37
C LYS A 41 0.65 -1.93 -3.88
N MET A 42 0.30 -0.95 -3.05
CA MET A 42 1.24 0.01 -2.48
C MET A 42 2.20 -0.67 -1.50
N ILE A 43 1.68 -1.49 -0.59
CA ILE A 43 2.48 -2.31 0.33
C ILE A 43 3.47 -3.19 -0.45
N TYR A 44 2.97 -3.92 -1.46
CA TYR A 44 3.80 -4.82 -2.26
C TYR A 44 4.90 -4.07 -3.02
N SER A 45 4.54 -2.95 -3.66
CA SER A 45 5.49 -2.14 -4.43
C SER A 45 6.56 -1.53 -3.54
N ALA A 46 6.19 -1.03 -2.36
CA ALA A 46 7.13 -0.47 -1.39
C ALA A 46 8.09 -1.54 -0.89
N GLY A 47 7.57 -2.73 -0.56
CA GLY A 47 8.38 -3.87 -0.13
C GLY A 47 9.38 -4.34 -1.18
N LYS A 48 9.03 -4.28 -2.48
CA LYS A 48 9.94 -4.63 -3.58
C LYS A 48 10.97 -3.54 -3.90
N ALA A 49 10.58 -2.27 -3.78
CA ALA A 49 11.44 -1.12 -4.03
C ALA A 49 12.56 -0.94 -2.99
N VAL A 50 12.59 -1.77 -1.93
CA VAL A 50 13.76 -1.92 -1.06
C VAL A 50 15.00 -2.36 -1.86
N ARG A 51 14.80 -3.10 -2.96
CA ARG A 51 15.89 -3.41 -3.88
C ARG A 51 16.16 -2.20 -4.79
N ARG A 52 17.43 -1.79 -4.87
CA ARG A 52 17.87 -0.61 -5.63
C ARG A 52 17.64 -0.71 -7.15
N ASP A 53 17.44 -1.92 -7.66
CA ASP A 53 17.11 -2.19 -9.07
C ASP A 53 15.60 -2.08 -9.37
N VAL A 54 14.76 -1.79 -8.37
CA VAL A 54 13.30 -1.72 -8.52
C VAL A 54 12.80 -0.30 -8.31
N SER A 55 12.29 0.32 -9.37
CA SER A 55 11.62 1.63 -9.30
C SER A 55 10.24 1.50 -8.68
N PHE A 56 10.00 2.20 -7.56
CA PHE A 56 8.71 2.21 -6.87
C PHE A 56 7.55 2.69 -7.77
N PRO A 57 7.60 3.87 -8.41
CA PRO A 57 6.49 4.35 -9.25
C PRO A 57 6.18 3.40 -10.41
N GLN A 58 7.21 2.84 -11.06
CA GLN A 58 7.00 1.87 -12.14
C GLN A 58 6.34 0.60 -11.64
N LYS A 59 6.69 0.15 -10.42
CA LYS A 59 6.11 -1.06 -9.86
C LYS A 59 4.64 -0.86 -9.47
N VAL A 60 4.28 0.27 -8.87
CA VAL A 60 2.88 0.58 -8.51
C VAL A 60 1.94 0.47 -9.73
N VAL A 61 2.40 0.91 -10.91
CA VAL A 61 1.62 0.89 -12.15
C VAL A 61 1.60 -0.50 -12.82
N ARG A 62 2.66 -1.30 -12.67
CA ARG A 62 2.85 -2.59 -13.36
C ARG A 62 2.53 -3.82 -12.50
N VAL A 63 1.96 -3.65 -11.31
CA VAL A 63 1.52 -4.73 -10.40
C VAL A 63 0.08 -5.11 -10.69
#